data_AF-A0AAV4ISZ7-F1
#
_entry.id   AF-A0AAV4ISZ7-F1
#
_cell.length_a   1.000
_cell.length_b   1.000
_cell.length_c   1.000
_cell.angle_alpha   90.00
_cell.angle_beta   90.00
_cell.angle_gamma   90.00
#
_symmetry.space_group_name_H-M   'P 1'
#
loop_
_entity.id
_entity.type
_entity.pdbx_description
1 polymer ?
#
loop_
_entity_poly.entity_id
_entity_poly.type
_entity_poly.pdbx_seq_one_letter_code
_entity_poly.pdbx_strand_id
1 'polypeptide(L)'
;MSGQDAKEGCARIVGVLVVVILVAVIVVIKVVKVIVVVVGVVIVVVVVVVVVVVVVVVVVVIVIVVVVIVEVVVVEIVVVVIIVVIVVVAVVVVVVVVVVVVVVVVVVVVVVVIIVVIVLVVILVVRVKVVVGGGVVVVVIVEVVVLVVVAIVVVVVRVVVVVAVIVVVVVVVVVVVVVVVVVVGIVVVIVVVVIVVIKVVRVIVVVVGVVVVVVVVVVVVVVVVVVVVVVIVIVVVVVMVVVVILVVRVKVVVVGVVVVVIVVVVVVVVVVVVVVVVVVVIVVVY
;
A
#
# COMPACT_ATOMS: atom_id res chain seq x y z
N MET A 1 -2.02 68.44 -71.78
CA MET A 1 -2.18 67.24 -70.95
C MET A 1 -1.15 66.22 -71.39
N SER A 2 0.06 66.29 -70.83
CA SER A 2 1.18 65.41 -71.13
C SER A 2 1.31 64.37 -70.02
N GLY A 3 1.66 63.12 -70.38
CA GLY A 3 1.69 61.96 -69.47
C GLY A 3 2.78 61.97 -68.37
N GLN A 4 3.22 63.13 -67.90
CA GLN A 4 4.19 63.25 -66.79
C GLN A 4 3.53 63.16 -65.41
N ASP A 5 2.32 63.70 -65.22
CA ASP A 5 1.61 63.63 -63.93
C ASP A 5 1.18 62.19 -63.56
N ALA A 6 0.97 61.34 -64.57
CA ALA A 6 0.66 59.93 -64.38
C ALA A 6 1.87 59.12 -63.85
N LYS A 7 3.11 59.55 -64.14
CA LYS A 7 4.33 58.86 -63.70
C LYS A 7 4.68 59.18 -62.25
N GLU A 8 4.38 60.38 -61.78
CA GLU A 8 4.62 60.78 -60.38
C GLU A 8 3.53 60.25 -59.44
N GLY A 9 2.28 60.16 -59.91
CA GLY A 9 1.19 59.50 -59.19
C GLY A 9 1.42 58.00 -59.00
N CYS A 10 1.89 57.29 -60.02
CA CYS A 10 2.22 55.86 -59.93
C CYS A 10 3.34 55.57 -58.93
N ALA A 11 4.37 56.43 -58.84
CA ALA A 11 5.48 56.23 -57.89
C ALA A 11 5.01 56.28 -56.43
N ARG A 12 4.09 57.19 -56.09
CA ARG A 12 3.53 57.29 -54.73
C ARG A 12 2.64 56.10 -54.39
N ILE A 13 1.83 55.62 -55.33
CA ILE A 13 0.94 54.47 -55.11
C ILE A 13 1.76 53.19 -54.91
N VAL A 14 2.80 52.97 -55.73
CA VAL A 14 3.70 51.82 -55.58
C VAL A 14 4.47 51.88 -54.27
N GLY A 15 4.97 53.06 -53.88
CA GLY A 15 5.67 53.25 -52.60
C GLY A 15 4.80 52.92 -51.39
N VAL A 16 3.55 53.41 -51.36
CA VAL A 16 2.60 53.12 -50.28
C VAL A 16 2.24 51.63 -50.24
N LEU A 17 2.03 51.01 -51.40
CA LEU A 17 1.69 49.59 -51.50
C LEU A 17 2.79 48.69 -50.92
N VAL A 18 4.07 49.01 -51.19
CA VAL A 18 5.21 48.27 -50.62
C VAL A 18 5.28 48.41 -49.10
N VAL A 19 5.05 49.60 -48.55
CA VAL A 19 5.08 49.83 -47.09
C VAL A 19 3.94 49.09 -46.39
N VAL A 20 2.73 49.10 -46.96
CA VAL A 20 1.57 48.37 -46.41
C VAL A 20 1.84 46.87 -46.37
N ILE A 21 2.42 46.31 -47.44
CA ILE A 21 2.80 44.90 -47.49
C ILE A 21 3.87 44.59 -46.43
N LEU A 22 4.89 45.44 -46.28
CA LEU A 22 5.93 45.26 -45.27
C LEU A 22 5.38 45.30 -43.84
N VAL A 23 4.51 46.26 -43.52
CA VAL A 23 3.87 46.36 -42.19
C VAL A 23 2.96 45.16 -41.93
N ALA A 24 2.15 44.76 -42.91
CA ALA A 24 1.27 43.59 -42.77
C ALA A 24 2.06 42.32 -42.49
N VAL A 25 3.18 42.10 -43.18
CA VAL A 25 4.07 40.94 -42.94
C VAL A 25 4.63 40.96 -41.52
N ILE A 26 5.07 42.11 -41.02
CA ILE A 26 5.61 42.25 -39.65
C ILE A 26 4.53 41.95 -38.60
N VAL A 27 3.32 42.46 -38.78
CA VAL A 27 2.19 42.23 -37.85
C VAL A 27 1.81 40.75 -37.85
N VAL A 28 1.69 40.11 -39.02
CA VAL A 28 1.37 38.68 -39.12
C VAL A 28 2.44 37.84 -38.41
N ILE A 29 3.73 38.14 -38.62
CA ILE A 29 4.81 37.42 -37.93
C ILE A 29 4.74 37.61 -36.41
N LYS A 30 4.41 38.82 -35.92
CA LYS A 30 4.24 39.09 -34.49
C LYS A 30 3.06 38.31 -33.91
N VAL A 31 1.91 38.31 -34.58
CA VAL A 31 0.69 37.62 -34.15
C VAL A 31 0.91 36.11 -34.09
N VAL A 32 1.55 35.53 -35.10
CA VAL A 32 1.87 34.09 -35.12
C VAL A 32 2.76 33.70 -33.94
N LYS A 33 3.79 34.50 -33.62
CA LYS A 33 4.66 34.23 -32.46
C LYS A 33 3.90 34.30 -31.14
N VAL A 34 3.02 35.29 -30.96
CA VAL A 34 2.21 35.42 -29.74
C VAL A 34 1.28 34.22 -29.57
N ILE A 35 0.62 33.79 -30.65
CA ILE A 35 -0.26 32.62 -30.61
C ILE A 35 0.50 31.36 -30.23
N VAL A 36 1.70 31.13 -30.80
CA VAL A 36 2.53 29.96 -30.47
C VAL A 36 2.96 29.97 -29.00
N VAL A 37 3.32 31.13 -28.44
CA VAL A 37 3.68 31.25 -27.02
C VAL A 37 2.50 30.96 -26.12
N VAL A 38 1.32 31.54 -26.40
CA VAL A 38 0.10 31.30 -25.61
C VAL A 38 -0.29 29.82 -25.66
N VAL A 39 -0.28 29.20 -26.83
CA VAL A 39 -0.56 27.77 -27.00
C VAL A 39 0.47 26.93 -26.23
N GLY A 40 1.75 27.26 -26.34
CA GLY A 40 2.81 26.58 -25.58
C GLY A 40 2.59 26.64 -24.07
N VAL A 41 2.27 27.83 -23.54
CA VAL A 41 1.99 28.02 -22.11
C VAL A 41 0.75 27.23 -21.67
N VAL A 42 -0.35 27.27 -22.43
CA VAL A 42 -1.57 26.52 -22.12
C VAL A 42 -1.29 25.01 -22.07
N ILE A 43 -0.54 24.49 -23.04
CA ILE A 43 -0.21 23.06 -23.07
C ILE A 43 0.66 22.68 -21.86
N VAL A 44 1.66 23.49 -21.51
CA VAL A 44 2.49 23.25 -20.32
C VAL A 44 1.63 23.23 -19.06
N VAL A 45 0.73 24.21 -18.88
CA VAL A 45 -0.18 24.24 -17.71
C VAL A 45 -1.08 23.01 -17.67
N VAL A 46 -1.67 22.60 -18.79
CA VAL A 46 -2.52 21.40 -18.85
C VAL A 46 -1.72 20.15 -18.48
N VAL A 47 -0.53 19.98 -19.03
CA VAL A 47 0.35 18.84 -18.71
C VAL A 47 0.71 18.85 -17.22
N VAL A 48 1.06 20.00 -16.66
CA VAL A 48 1.37 20.14 -15.22
C VAL A 48 0.16 19.79 -14.36
N VAL A 49 -1.04 20.28 -14.68
CA VAL A 49 -2.27 19.94 -13.95
C VAL A 49 -2.57 18.45 -14.01
N VAL A 50 -2.44 17.82 -15.20
CA VAL A 50 -2.65 16.37 -15.34
C VAL A 50 -1.66 15.59 -14.49
N VAL A 51 -0.37 15.96 -14.50
CA VAL A 51 0.65 15.32 -13.65
C VAL A 51 0.29 15.47 -12.18
N VAL A 52 -0.08 16.67 -11.74
CA VAL A 52 -0.48 16.93 -10.34
C VAL A 52 -1.69 16.08 -9.95
N VAL A 53 -2.74 16.04 -10.79
CA VAL A 53 -3.94 15.23 -10.54
C VAL A 53 -3.58 13.75 -10.42
N VAL A 54 -2.76 13.22 -11.33
CA VAL A 54 -2.34 11.81 -11.28
C VAL A 54 -1.53 11.53 -10.03
N VAL A 55 -0.60 12.42 -9.65
CA VAL A 55 0.17 12.28 -8.41
C VAL A 55 -0.74 12.30 -7.19
N VAL A 56 -1.71 13.22 -7.11
CA VAL A 56 -2.67 13.28 -6.00
C VAL A 56 -3.51 12.00 -5.93
N VAL A 57 -4.03 11.50 -7.06
CA VAL A 57 -4.79 10.24 -7.10
C VAL A 57 -3.94 9.07 -6.63
N VAL A 58 -2.70 8.97 -7.09
CA VAL A 58 -1.75 7.93 -6.66
C VAL A 58 -1.51 8.01 -5.15
N VAL A 59 -1.26 9.20 -4.61
CA VAL A 59 -1.06 9.40 -3.17
C VAL A 59 -2.30 9.02 -2.37
N VAL A 60 -3.49 9.44 -2.78
CA VAL A 60 -4.75 9.09 -2.10
C VAL A 60 -4.98 7.58 -2.11
N VAL A 61 -4.77 6.91 -3.24
CA VAL A 61 -4.89 5.45 -3.35
C VAL A 61 -3.89 4.75 -2.42
N ILE A 62 -2.63 5.21 -2.39
CA ILE A 62 -1.60 4.65 -1.49
C ILE A 62 -2.01 4.84 -0.03
N VAL A 63 -2.48 6.03 0.37
CA VAL A 63 -2.91 6.32 1.75
C VAL A 63 -4.08 5.41 2.15
N ILE A 64 -5.08 5.23 1.29
CA ILE A 64 -6.23 4.35 1.57
C ILE A 64 -5.77 2.91 1.75
N VAL A 65 -4.93 2.41 0.85
CA VAL A 65 -4.37 1.04 0.94
C VAL A 65 -3.61 0.86 2.26
N VAL A 66 -2.79 1.83 2.64
CA VAL A 66 -2.05 1.80 3.91
C VAL A 66 -3.00 1.78 5.11
N VAL A 67 -4.02 2.63 5.15
CA VAL A 67 -4.99 2.67 6.27
C VAL A 67 -5.72 1.34 6.41
N VAL A 68 -6.22 0.77 5.31
CA VAL A 68 -6.90 -0.53 5.33
C VAL A 68 -5.97 -1.63 5.81
N ILE A 69 -4.71 -1.66 5.34
CA ILE A 69 -3.72 -2.64 5.78
C ILE A 69 -3.47 -2.50 7.29
N VAL A 70 -3.30 -1.28 7.79
CA VAL A 70 -3.02 -1.03 9.21
C VAL A 70 -4.21 -1.44 10.08
N GLU A 71 -5.43 -1.07 9.72
CA GLU A 71 -6.64 -1.48 10.44
C GLU A 71 -6.73 -3.00 10.53
N VAL A 72 -6.52 -3.67 9.39
CA VAL A 72 -6.61 -5.11 9.24
C VAL A 72 -5.51 -5.85 10.01
N VAL A 73 -4.31 -5.28 10.16
CA VAL A 73 -3.21 -5.82 10.99
C VAL A 73 -3.48 -5.58 12.48
N VAL A 74 -3.99 -4.40 12.86
CA VAL A 74 -4.31 -4.07 14.25
C VAL A 74 -5.40 -5.00 14.78
N VAL A 75 -6.47 -5.22 14.02
CA VAL A 75 -7.57 -6.12 14.42
C VAL A 75 -7.03 -7.54 14.67
N GLU A 76 -6.13 -8.04 13.84
CA GLU A 76 -5.55 -9.37 14.06
C GLU A 76 -4.71 -9.47 15.31
N ILE A 77 -3.82 -8.50 15.52
CA ILE A 77 -2.96 -8.48 16.71
C ILE A 77 -3.84 -8.45 17.95
N VAL A 78 -4.91 -7.65 17.95
CA VAL A 78 -5.88 -7.59 19.05
C VAL A 78 -6.57 -8.95 19.25
N VAL A 79 -7.03 -9.61 18.19
CA VAL A 79 -7.67 -10.94 18.26
C VAL A 79 -6.71 -11.99 18.81
N VAL A 80 -5.46 -12.02 18.36
CA VAL A 80 -4.42 -12.94 18.83
C VAL A 80 -4.18 -12.74 20.33
N VAL A 81 -4.00 -11.49 20.77
CA VAL A 81 -3.76 -11.15 22.17
C VAL A 81 -4.94 -11.58 23.05
N ILE A 82 -6.19 -11.33 22.63
CA ILE A 82 -7.37 -11.74 23.38
C ILE A 82 -7.44 -13.27 23.52
N ILE A 83 -7.20 -14.02 22.44
CA ILE A 83 -7.21 -15.49 22.47
C ILE A 83 -6.14 -16.03 23.43
N VAL A 84 -4.92 -15.49 23.39
CA VAL A 84 -3.83 -15.91 24.28
C VAL A 84 -4.18 -15.65 25.74
N VAL A 85 -4.74 -14.47 26.06
CA VAL A 85 -5.17 -14.14 27.43
C VAL A 85 -6.23 -15.14 27.94
N ILE A 86 -7.22 -15.48 27.12
CA ILE A 86 -8.27 -16.44 27.50
C ILE A 86 -7.68 -17.82 27.79
N VAL A 87 -6.77 -18.31 26.95
CA VAL A 87 -6.11 -19.61 27.15
C VAL A 87 -5.29 -19.60 28.45
N VAL A 88 -4.52 -18.54 28.70
CA VAL A 88 -3.72 -18.42 29.93
C VAL A 88 -4.61 -18.40 31.17
N VAL A 89 -5.67 -17.60 31.17
CA VAL A 89 -6.62 -17.54 32.30
C VAL A 89 -7.27 -18.90 32.54
N ALA A 90 -7.69 -19.60 31.48
CA ALA A 90 -8.28 -20.93 31.60
C ALA A 90 -7.30 -21.94 32.22
N VAL A 91 -6.04 -21.95 31.80
CA VAL A 91 -4.99 -22.83 32.38
C VAL A 91 -4.77 -22.52 33.86
N VAL A 92 -4.71 -21.23 34.24
CA VAL A 92 -4.53 -20.83 35.64
C VAL A 92 -5.70 -21.29 36.51
N VAL A 93 -6.94 -21.05 36.08
CA VAL A 93 -8.15 -21.45 36.83
C VAL A 93 -8.16 -22.97 37.05
N VAL A 94 -7.87 -23.72 36.00
CA VAL A 94 -7.76 -25.17 36.04
C VAL A 94 -6.73 -25.64 37.08
N VAL A 95 -5.53 -25.07 37.06
CA VAL A 95 -4.45 -25.48 37.97
C VAL A 95 -4.87 -25.21 39.42
N VAL A 96 -5.49 -24.06 39.68
CA VAL A 96 -6.02 -23.72 41.01
C VAL A 96 -7.07 -24.73 41.47
N VAL A 97 -8.02 -25.09 40.61
CA VAL A 97 -9.07 -26.08 40.94
C VAL A 97 -8.45 -27.44 41.28
N VAL A 98 -7.51 -27.93 40.46
CA VAL A 98 -6.83 -29.21 40.71
C VAL A 98 -6.09 -29.18 42.05
N VAL A 99 -5.35 -28.10 42.33
CA VAL A 99 -4.63 -27.94 43.60
C VAL A 99 -5.59 -27.96 44.79
N VAL A 100 -6.70 -27.23 44.72
CA VAL A 100 -7.71 -27.19 45.80
C VAL A 100 -8.31 -28.58 46.03
N VAL A 101 -8.69 -29.30 44.96
CA VAL A 101 -9.25 -30.66 45.07
C VAL A 101 -8.23 -31.62 45.71
N VAL A 102 -6.97 -31.59 45.27
CA VAL A 102 -5.91 -32.43 45.85
C VAL A 102 -5.71 -32.13 47.34
N VAL A 103 -5.67 -30.85 47.72
CA VAL A 103 -5.54 -30.43 49.13
C VAL A 103 -6.72 -30.95 49.96
N VAL A 104 -7.96 -30.81 49.49
CA VAL A 104 -9.15 -31.30 50.19
C VAL A 104 -9.11 -32.82 50.38
N VAL A 105 -8.75 -33.58 49.34
CA VAL A 105 -8.63 -35.05 49.43
C VAL A 105 -7.58 -35.46 50.44
N VAL A 106 -6.40 -34.84 50.40
CA VAL A 106 -5.31 -35.14 51.33
C VAL A 106 -5.75 -34.85 52.78
N VAL A 107 -6.41 -33.72 53.02
CA VAL A 107 -6.93 -33.38 54.36
C VAL A 107 -7.95 -34.42 54.83
N VAL A 108 -8.91 -34.82 53.99
CA VAL A 108 -9.93 -35.82 54.34
C VAL A 108 -9.30 -37.17 54.68
N VAL A 109 -8.35 -37.65 53.86
CA VAL A 109 -7.66 -38.92 54.10
C VAL A 109 -6.86 -38.87 55.40
N VAL A 110 -6.13 -37.79 55.65
CA VAL A 110 -5.36 -37.61 56.90
C VAL A 110 -6.27 -37.62 58.12
N VAL A 111 -7.39 -36.90 58.08
CA VAL A 111 -8.36 -36.87 59.19
C VAL A 111 -8.94 -38.25 59.47
N VAL A 112 -9.33 -39.00 58.43
CA VAL A 112 -9.85 -40.36 58.60
C VAL A 112 -8.82 -41.29 59.21
N VAL A 113 -7.58 -41.27 58.71
CA VAL A 113 -6.50 -42.12 59.22
C VAL A 113 -6.24 -41.81 60.70
N ILE A 114 -6.21 -40.53 61.08
CA ILE A 114 -6.05 -40.11 62.48
C ILE A 114 -7.20 -40.64 63.35
N ILE A 115 -8.46 -40.52 62.91
CA ILE A 115 -9.63 -41.02 63.65
C ILE A 115 -9.55 -42.53 63.84
N VAL A 116 -9.23 -43.29 62.79
CA VAL A 116 -9.11 -44.75 62.86
C VAL A 116 -8.00 -45.17 63.83
N VAL A 117 -6.84 -44.52 63.78
CA VAL A 117 -5.73 -44.79 64.71
C VAL A 117 -6.13 -44.52 66.14
N ILE A 118 -6.80 -43.39 66.44
CA ILE A 118 -7.28 -43.07 67.79
C ILE A 118 -8.28 -44.13 68.28
N VAL A 119 -9.25 -44.52 67.45
CA VAL A 119 -10.24 -45.54 67.82
C VAL A 119 -9.56 -46.88 68.12
N LEU A 120 -8.60 -47.30 67.29
CA LEU A 120 -7.84 -48.54 67.51
C LEU A 120 -7.04 -48.49 68.83
N VAL A 121 -6.36 -47.38 69.12
CA VAL A 121 -5.63 -47.21 70.38
C VAL A 121 -6.56 -47.26 71.59
N VAL A 122 -7.73 -46.60 71.52
CA VAL A 122 -8.73 -46.64 72.59
C VAL A 122 -9.24 -48.07 72.83
N ILE A 123 -9.56 -48.81 71.76
CA ILE A 123 -9.96 -50.22 71.84
C ILE A 123 -8.88 -51.06 72.53
N LEU A 124 -7.61 -50.90 72.14
CA LEU A 124 -6.48 -51.64 72.72
C LEU A 124 -6.32 -51.33 74.22
N VAL A 125 -6.38 -50.05 74.61
CA VAL A 125 -6.27 -49.63 76.02
C VAL A 125 -7.44 -50.17 76.85
N VAL A 126 -8.66 -50.19 76.31
CA VAL A 126 -9.84 -50.77 76.99
C VAL A 126 -9.66 -52.28 77.20
N ARG A 127 -9.21 -53.02 76.18
CA ARG A 127 -8.93 -54.46 76.28
C ARG A 127 -7.91 -54.78 77.37
N VAL A 128 -6.83 -54.00 77.45
CA VAL A 128 -5.80 -54.19 78.47
C VAL A 128 -6.34 -53.92 79.88
N LYS A 129 -7.10 -52.83 80.08
CA LYS A 129 -7.70 -52.49 81.38
C LYS A 129 -8.71 -53.54 81.87
N VAL A 130 -9.48 -54.13 80.97
CA VAL A 130 -10.49 -55.16 81.28
C VAL A 130 -9.84 -56.48 81.67
N VAL A 131 -8.73 -56.87 81.02
CA VAL A 131 -8.00 -58.12 81.32
C VAL A 131 -7.33 -58.07 82.70
N VAL A 132 -6.85 -56.90 83.14
CA VAL A 132 -6.16 -56.72 84.44
C VAL A 132 -7.15 -56.57 85.61
N GLY A 133 -8.41 -56.18 85.34
CA GLY A 133 -9.42 -55.80 86.34
C GLY A 133 -10.49 -56.84 86.72
N GLY A 134 -10.62 -57.98 86.02
CA GLY A 134 -11.38 -59.15 86.52
C GLY A 134 -12.59 -59.64 85.72
N GLY A 135 -13.11 -60.80 86.16
CA GLY A 135 -14.43 -61.38 85.84
C GLY A 135 -14.66 -61.84 84.39
N VAL A 136 -14.84 -63.15 84.18
CA VAL A 136 -15.11 -63.78 82.87
C VAL A 136 -16.29 -63.13 82.11
N VAL A 137 -17.33 -62.66 82.82
CA VAL A 137 -18.53 -62.05 82.22
C VAL A 137 -18.25 -60.69 81.56
N VAL A 138 -17.38 -59.86 82.15
CA VAL A 138 -17.05 -58.52 81.63
C VAL A 138 -16.22 -58.64 80.34
N VAL A 139 -15.31 -59.62 80.29
CA VAL A 139 -14.47 -59.89 79.13
C VAL A 139 -15.31 -60.23 77.89
N VAL A 140 -16.35 -61.06 78.04
CA VAL A 140 -17.22 -61.47 76.92
C VAL A 140 -18.03 -60.29 76.37
N ILE A 141 -18.58 -59.44 77.25
CA ILE A 141 -19.35 -58.26 76.81
C ILE A 141 -18.43 -57.25 76.10
N VAL A 142 -17.25 -56.99 76.67
CA VAL A 142 -16.24 -56.11 76.05
C VAL A 142 -15.75 -56.68 74.72
N GLU A 143 -15.68 -58.01 74.59
CA GLU A 143 -15.30 -58.65 73.34
C GLU A 143 -16.27 -58.39 72.21
N VAL A 144 -17.57 -58.58 72.46
CA VAL A 144 -18.62 -58.29 71.49
C VAL A 144 -18.59 -56.81 71.10
N VAL A 145 -18.43 -55.89 72.06
CA VAL A 145 -18.34 -54.45 71.78
C VAL A 145 -17.15 -54.13 70.88
N VAL A 146 -15.97 -54.68 71.16
CA VAL A 146 -14.77 -54.44 70.34
C VAL A 146 -14.91 -54.99 68.93
N LEU A 147 -15.52 -56.17 68.74
CA LEU A 147 -15.79 -56.70 67.40
C LEU A 147 -16.71 -55.78 66.60
N VAL A 148 -17.73 -55.20 67.25
CA VAL A 148 -18.62 -54.22 66.62
C VAL A 148 -17.87 -52.94 66.25
N VAL A 149 -17.04 -52.38 67.14
CA VAL A 149 -16.27 -51.17 66.83
C VAL A 149 -15.25 -51.43 65.72
N VAL A 150 -14.57 -52.59 65.74
CA VAL A 150 -13.65 -53.01 64.67
C VAL A 150 -14.39 -53.15 63.33
N ALA A 151 -15.58 -53.74 63.32
CA ALA A 151 -16.39 -53.84 62.10
C ALA A 151 -16.76 -52.46 61.54
N ILE A 152 -17.16 -51.52 62.42
CA ILE A 152 -17.51 -50.15 62.02
C ILE A 152 -16.28 -49.41 61.45
N VAL A 153 -15.12 -49.47 62.10
CA VAL A 153 -13.91 -48.80 61.56
C VAL A 153 -13.48 -49.40 60.23
N VAL A 154 -13.62 -50.71 60.02
CA VAL A 154 -13.32 -51.35 58.72
C VAL A 154 -14.27 -50.84 57.63
N VAL A 155 -15.56 -50.69 57.91
CA VAL A 155 -16.53 -50.11 56.96
C VAL A 155 -16.16 -48.66 56.63
N VAL A 156 -15.83 -47.85 57.65
CA VAL A 156 -15.42 -46.44 57.45
C VAL A 156 -14.15 -46.36 56.59
N VAL A 157 -13.14 -47.19 56.87
CA VAL A 157 -11.90 -47.25 56.06
C VAL A 157 -12.23 -47.64 54.61
N ARG A 158 -13.10 -48.63 54.39
CA ARG A 158 -13.50 -49.04 53.04
C ARG A 158 -14.24 -47.93 52.30
N VAL A 159 -15.15 -47.21 52.96
CA VAL A 159 -15.87 -46.07 52.38
C VAL A 159 -14.89 -44.97 51.98
N VAL A 160 -13.92 -44.64 52.84
CA VAL A 160 -12.93 -43.60 52.55
C VAL A 160 -11.99 -44.01 51.42
N VAL A 161 -11.62 -45.28 51.32
CA VAL A 161 -10.87 -45.80 50.16
C VAL A 161 -11.69 -45.68 48.89
N VAL A 162 -12.98 -46.03 48.90
CA VAL A 162 -13.85 -45.88 47.72
C VAL A 162 -14.01 -44.41 47.31
N VAL A 163 -14.23 -43.51 48.28
CA VAL A 163 -14.30 -42.07 48.03
C VAL A 163 -12.98 -41.56 47.46
N ALA A 164 -11.84 -41.95 48.04
CA ALA A 164 -10.52 -41.56 47.53
C ALA A 164 -10.30 -42.06 46.09
N VAL A 165 -10.68 -43.29 45.76
CA VAL A 165 -10.62 -43.83 44.39
C VAL A 165 -11.50 -43.02 43.43
N ILE A 166 -12.73 -42.69 43.83
CA ILE A 166 -13.62 -41.86 43.00
C ILE A 166 -13.01 -40.48 42.76
N VAL A 167 -12.45 -39.83 43.79
CA VAL A 167 -11.83 -38.51 43.61
C VAL A 167 -10.57 -38.60 42.75
N VAL A 168 -9.75 -39.65 42.89
CA VAL A 168 -8.61 -39.89 42.00
C VAL A 168 -9.06 -40.03 40.55
N VAL A 169 -10.13 -40.78 40.28
CA VAL A 169 -10.69 -40.89 38.93
C VAL A 169 -11.18 -39.54 38.41
N VAL A 170 -11.87 -38.74 39.24
CA VAL A 170 -12.31 -37.38 38.87
C VAL A 170 -11.11 -36.48 38.57
N VAL A 171 -10.07 -36.50 39.41
CA VAL A 171 -8.84 -35.72 39.19
C VAL A 171 -8.16 -36.15 37.89
N VAL A 172 -8.08 -37.45 37.59
CA VAL A 172 -7.53 -37.96 36.33
C VAL A 172 -8.37 -37.47 35.15
N VAL A 173 -9.70 -37.54 35.21
CA VAL A 173 -10.59 -37.03 34.15
C VAL A 173 -10.40 -35.53 33.97
N VAL A 174 -10.33 -34.74 35.05
CA VAL A 174 -10.05 -33.31 34.99
C VAL A 174 -8.69 -33.06 34.33
N VAL A 175 -7.63 -33.76 34.75
CA VAL A 175 -6.30 -33.64 34.13
C VAL A 175 -6.35 -33.97 32.64
N VAL A 176 -7.08 -35.01 32.22
CA VAL A 176 -7.25 -35.33 30.80
C VAL A 176 -7.99 -34.22 30.06
N VAL A 177 -9.08 -33.70 30.60
CA VAL A 177 -9.83 -32.56 30.01
C VAL A 177 -8.92 -31.35 29.87
N VAL A 178 -8.10 -31.07 30.89
CA VAL A 178 -7.14 -29.97 30.90
C VAL A 178 -6.08 -30.14 29.82
N VAL A 179 -5.52 -31.34 29.69
CA VAL A 179 -4.57 -31.67 28.63
C VAL A 179 -5.22 -31.48 27.26
N VAL A 180 -6.47 -31.92 27.08
CA VAL A 180 -7.22 -31.72 25.83
C VAL A 180 -7.43 -30.22 25.56
N VAL A 181 -7.84 -29.42 26.56
CA VAL A 181 -8.02 -27.97 26.43
C VAL A 181 -6.69 -27.29 26.09
N VAL A 182 -5.58 -27.70 26.71
CA VAL A 182 -4.24 -27.18 26.40
C VAL A 182 -3.84 -27.54 24.98
N VAL A 183 -4.05 -28.79 24.53
CA VAL A 183 -3.74 -29.22 23.16
C VAL A 183 -4.60 -28.45 22.15
N VAL A 184 -5.91 -28.32 22.39
CA VAL A 184 -6.81 -27.52 21.54
C VAL A 184 -6.36 -26.06 21.53
N GLY A 185 -6.03 -25.48 22.68
CA GLY A 185 -5.50 -24.12 22.78
C GLY A 185 -4.23 -23.92 21.97
N ILE A 186 -3.27 -24.85 22.06
CA ILE A 186 -2.03 -24.83 21.27
C ILE A 186 -2.33 -24.94 19.78
N VAL A 187 -3.23 -25.84 19.37
CA VAL A 187 -3.65 -25.97 17.97
C VAL A 187 -4.28 -24.67 17.46
N VAL A 188 -5.18 -24.05 18.24
CA VAL A 188 -5.80 -22.76 17.90
C VAL A 188 -4.74 -21.67 17.77
N VAL A 189 -3.79 -21.58 18.70
CA VAL A 189 -2.67 -20.62 18.61
C VAL A 189 -1.86 -20.84 17.34
N ILE A 190 -1.53 -22.08 16.99
CA ILE A 190 -0.79 -22.40 15.76
C ILE A 190 -1.60 -22.00 14.52
N VAL A 191 -2.88 -22.32 14.47
CA VAL A 191 -3.77 -21.95 13.34
C VAL A 191 -3.86 -20.44 13.20
N VAL A 192 -4.03 -19.70 14.31
CA VAL A 192 -4.05 -18.24 14.32
C VAL A 192 -2.72 -17.67 13.81
N VAL A 193 -1.58 -18.19 14.27
CA VAL A 193 -0.26 -17.77 13.78
C VAL A 193 -0.12 -18.03 12.28
N VAL A 194 -0.53 -19.20 11.79
CA VAL A 194 -0.50 -19.53 10.35
C VAL A 194 -1.39 -18.58 9.55
N ILE A 195 -2.61 -18.29 10.02
CA ILE A 195 -3.51 -17.33 9.38
C ILE A 195 -2.88 -15.94 9.30
N VAL A 196 -2.30 -15.47 10.42
CA VAL A 196 -1.59 -14.19 10.48
C VAL A 196 -0.42 -14.18 9.48
N VAL A 197 0.40 -15.24 9.43
CA VAL A 197 1.51 -15.35 8.47
C VAL A 197 1.02 -15.33 7.03
N ILE A 198 0.01 -16.13 6.68
CA ILE A 198 -0.57 -16.16 5.33
C ILE A 198 -1.07 -14.78 4.94
N LYS A 199 -1.73 -14.08 5.86
CA LYS A 199 -2.25 -12.76 5.58
C LYS A 199 -1.15 -11.71 5.49
N VAL A 200 -0.12 -11.77 6.33
CA VAL A 200 1.09 -10.93 6.20
C VAL A 200 1.73 -11.13 4.83
N VAL A 201 1.85 -12.38 4.36
CA VAL A 201 2.35 -12.67 2.99
C VAL A 201 1.43 -12.06 1.94
N ARG A 202 0.10 -12.21 2.05
CA ARG A 202 -0.85 -11.59 1.12
C ARG A 202 -0.76 -10.06 1.13
N VAL A 203 -0.63 -9.43 2.30
CA VAL A 203 -0.44 -7.98 2.46
C VAL A 203 0.85 -7.54 1.77
N ILE A 204 1.96 -8.24 1.99
CA ILE A 204 3.25 -7.94 1.35
C ILE A 204 3.12 -8.02 -0.17
N VAL A 205 2.49 -9.09 -0.70
CA VAL A 205 2.26 -9.25 -2.14
C VAL A 205 1.39 -8.12 -2.70
N VAL A 206 0.34 -7.70 -1.99
CA VAL A 206 -0.52 -6.57 -2.40
C VAL A 206 0.26 -5.27 -2.38
N VAL A 207 1.05 -4.98 -1.34
CA VAL A 207 1.88 -3.77 -1.25
C VAL A 207 2.88 -3.73 -2.40
N VAL A 208 3.59 -4.84 -2.67
CA VAL A 208 4.53 -4.94 -3.79
C VAL A 208 3.79 -4.73 -5.11
N GLY A 209 2.63 -5.37 -5.30
CA GLY A 209 1.79 -5.18 -6.47
C GLY A 209 1.39 -3.73 -6.69
N VAL A 210 0.92 -3.03 -5.64
CA VAL A 210 0.56 -1.61 -5.70
C VAL A 210 1.77 -0.75 -6.03
N VAL A 211 2.94 -1.00 -5.43
CA VAL A 211 4.17 -0.26 -5.76
C VAL A 211 4.53 -0.44 -7.23
N VAL A 212 4.46 -1.67 -7.75
CA VAL A 212 4.71 -1.94 -9.18
C VAL A 212 3.72 -1.21 -10.07
N VAL A 213 2.42 -1.23 -9.74
CA VAL A 213 1.39 -0.49 -10.50
C VAL A 213 1.67 1.00 -10.48
N VAL A 214 2.01 1.57 -9.32
CA VAL A 214 2.35 2.98 -9.19
C VAL A 214 3.57 3.33 -10.04
N VAL A 215 4.63 2.51 -9.98
CA VAL A 215 5.83 2.70 -10.81
C VAL A 215 5.48 2.65 -12.30
N VAL A 216 4.68 1.67 -12.73
CA VAL A 216 4.24 1.57 -14.13
C VAL A 216 3.43 2.80 -14.54
N VAL A 217 2.48 3.24 -13.72
CA VAL A 217 1.68 4.44 -13.99
C VAL A 217 2.57 5.67 -14.09
N VAL A 218 3.52 5.84 -13.16
CA VAL A 218 4.49 6.95 -13.21
C VAL A 218 5.33 6.88 -14.48
N VAL A 219 5.84 5.71 -14.85
CA VAL A 219 6.60 5.51 -16.10
C VAL A 219 5.75 5.86 -17.32
N VAL A 220 4.50 5.39 -17.39
CA VAL A 220 3.59 5.69 -18.50
C VAL A 220 3.32 7.19 -18.57
N VAL A 221 3.05 7.85 -17.45
CA VAL A 221 2.85 9.30 -17.40
C VAL A 221 4.10 10.04 -17.87
N VAL A 222 5.29 9.65 -17.39
CA VAL A 222 6.57 10.24 -17.83
C VAL A 222 6.77 10.04 -19.33
N VAL A 223 6.52 8.85 -19.87
CA VAL A 223 6.62 8.57 -21.31
C VAL A 223 5.64 9.43 -22.09
N VAL A 224 4.38 9.55 -21.64
CA VAL A 224 3.36 10.39 -22.29
C VAL A 224 3.80 11.85 -22.27
N VAL A 225 4.29 12.36 -21.14
CA VAL A 225 4.82 13.72 -21.02
C VAL A 225 5.99 13.93 -21.99
N VAL A 226 6.94 12.99 -22.05
CA VAL A 226 8.08 13.07 -22.97
C VAL A 226 7.61 13.07 -24.42
N VAL A 227 6.68 12.19 -24.81
CA VAL A 227 6.10 12.16 -26.16
C VAL A 227 5.40 13.47 -26.49
N VAL A 228 4.59 14.01 -25.57
CA VAL A 228 3.91 15.30 -25.75
C VAL A 228 4.93 16.42 -25.93
N VAL A 229 5.97 16.48 -25.11
CA VAL A 229 7.06 17.47 -25.23
C VAL A 229 7.78 17.33 -26.57
N VAL A 230 8.13 16.11 -26.98
CA VAL A 230 8.78 15.83 -28.27
C VAL A 230 7.89 16.28 -29.43
N VAL A 231 6.60 15.96 -29.41
CA VAL A 231 5.64 16.39 -30.44
C VAL A 231 5.54 17.92 -30.47
N ILE A 232 5.45 18.59 -29.33
CA ILE A 232 5.41 20.06 -29.25
C ILE A 232 6.68 20.67 -29.83
N VAL A 233 7.86 20.15 -29.45
CA VAL A 233 9.15 20.63 -29.96
C VAL A 233 9.22 20.44 -31.48
N ILE A 234 8.80 19.28 -32.00
CA ILE A 234 8.76 19.02 -33.45
C ILE A 234 7.82 20.02 -34.14
N VAL A 235 6.61 20.24 -33.62
CA VAL A 235 5.67 21.21 -34.19
C VAL A 235 6.27 22.62 -34.19
N VAL A 236 6.90 23.05 -33.10
CA VAL A 236 7.56 24.36 -33.03
C VAL A 236 8.69 24.44 -34.04
N VAL A 237 9.52 23.41 -34.17
CA VAL A 237 10.61 23.35 -35.16
C VAL A 237 10.04 23.43 -36.57
N VAL A 238 8.99 22.67 -36.89
CA VAL A 238 8.32 22.71 -38.19
C VAL A 238 7.76 24.11 -38.47
N VAL A 239 7.09 24.73 -37.50
CA VAL A 239 6.59 26.11 -37.64
C VAL A 239 7.75 27.08 -37.87
N MET A 240 8.84 26.96 -37.13
CA MET A 240 10.04 27.78 -37.31
C MET A 240 10.64 27.58 -38.71
N VAL A 241 10.75 26.34 -39.18
CA VAL A 241 11.26 26.00 -40.52
C VAL A 241 10.33 26.54 -41.60
N VAL A 242 9.02 26.41 -41.46
CA VAL A 242 8.03 26.97 -42.40
C VAL A 242 8.15 28.49 -42.44
N VAL A 243 8.23 29.17 -41.29
CA VAL A 243 8.42 30.63 -41.24
C VAL A 243 9.73 31.04 -41.90
N VAL A 244 10.83 30.32 -41.63
CA VAL A 244 12.14 30.60 -42.26
C VAL A 244 12.06 30.38 -43.77
N ILE A 245 11.47 29.29 -44.24
CA ILE A 245 11.29 28.98 -45.66
C ILE A 245 10.43 30.05 -46.34
N LEU A 246 9.31 30.45 -45.73
CA LEU A 246 8.45 31.51 -46.24
C LEU A 246 9.23 32.83 -46.35
N VAL A 247 10.02 33.20 -45.33
CA VAL A 247 10.88 34.40 -45.35
C VAL A 247 11.94 34.30 -46.45
N VAL A 248 12.56 33.13 -46.66
CA VAL A 248 13.54 32.91 -47.73
C VAL A 248 12.89 33.02 -49.11
N ARG A 249 11.74 32.36 -49.32
CA ARG A 249 11.00 32.42 -50.60
C ARG A 249 10.61 33.86 -50.94
N VAL A 250 10.12 34.63 -49.96
CA VAL A 250 9.81 36.07 -50.15
C VAL A 250 11.06 36.86 -50.51
N LYS A 251 12.19 36.66 -49.80
CA LYS A 251 13.45 37.34 -50.12
C LYS A 251 14.00 36.97 -51.50
N VAL A 252 13.93 35.70 -51.89
CA VAL A 252 14.39 35.22 -53.21
C VAL A 252 13.55 35.81 -54.33
N VAL A 253 12.23 35.91 -54.15
CA VAL A 253 11.34 36.57 -55.12
C VAL A 253 11.68 38.06 -55.23
N VAL A 254 11.90 38.76 -54.11
CA VAL A 254 12.28 40.17 -54.12
C VAL A 254 13.64 40.36 -54.82
N VAL A 255 14.66 39.55 -54.50
CA VAL A 255 15.97 39.62 -55.15
C VAL A 255 15.88 39.27 -56.63
N GLY A 256 15.12 38.24 -57.00
CA GLY A 256 14.90 37.85 -58.40
C GLY A 256 14.27 38.98 -59.22
N VAL A 257 13.24 39.64 -58.67
CA VAL A 257 12.61 40.81 -59.31
C VAL A 257 13.63 41.95 -59.46
N VAL A 258 14.41 42.24 -58.42
CA VAL A 258 15.44 43.29 -58.48
C VAL A 258 16.50 42.98 -59.54
N VAL A 259 16.98 41.73 -59.63
CA VAL A 259 17.98 41.31 -60.62
C VAL A 259 17.42 41.38 -62.04
N VAL A 260 16.18 40.93 -62.26
CA VAL A 260 15.53 41.01 -63.59
C VAL A 260 15.40 42.46 -64.03
N VAL A 261 14.97 43.36 -63.15
CA VAL A 261 14.88 44.79 -63.44
C VAL A 261 16.27 45.35 -63.81
N ILE A 262 17.32 44.98 -63.08
CA ILE A 262 18.70 45.43 -63.36
C ILE A 262 19.18 44.92 -64.72
N VAL A 263 18.97 43.63 -65.03
CA VAL A 263 19.39 43.03 -66.32
C VAL A 263 18.69 43.71 -67.49
N VAL A 264 17.39 43.96 -67.38
CA VAL A 264 16.64 44.68 -68.42
C VAL A 264 17.24 46.07 -68.65
N VAL A 265 17.56 46.80 -67.59
CA VAL A 265 18.23 48.10 -67.70
C VAL A 265 19.58 47.99 -68.41
N VAL A 266 20.41 47.00 -68.04
CA VAL A 266 21.72 46.78 -68.67
C VAL A 266 21.57 46.44 -70.15
N VAL A 267 20.64 45.56 -70.52
CA VAL A 267 20.39 45.20 -71.93
C VAL A 267 19.97 46.42 -72.74
N VAL A 268 19.08 47.25 -72.19
CA VAL A 268 18.67 48.50 -72.85
C VAL A 268 19.88 49.41 -73.07
N VAL A 269 20.76 49.55 -72.07
CA VAL A 269 21.98 50.36 -72.20
C VAL A 269 22.92 49.79 -73.28
N VAL A 270 23.14 48.47 -73.32
CA VAL A 270 23.98 47.83 -74.34
C VAL A 270 23.39 48.02 -75.74
N VAL A 271 22.09 47.86 -75.91
CA VAL A 271 21.41 48.12 -77.19
C VAL A 271 21.63 49.57 -77.62
N VAL A 272 21.47 50.53 -76.70
CA VAL A 272 21.73 51.95 -76.99
C VAL A 272 23.19 52.15 -77.42
N VAL A 273 24.16 51.55 -76.72
CA VAL A 273 25.58 51.64 -77.08
C VAL A 273 25.86 51.03 -78.46
N VAL A 274 25.31 49.85 -78.76
CA VAL A 274 25.47 49.21 -80.07
C VAL A 274 24.88 50.07 -81.17
N VAL A 275 23.68 50.64 -80.97
CA VAL A 275 23.07 51.57 -81.92
C VAL A 275 23.97 52.78 -82.13
N VAL A 276 24.52 53.35 -81.06
CA VAL A 276 25.46 54.48 -81.16
C VAL A 276 26.71 54.08 -81.95
N VAL A 277 27.31 52.91 -81.68
CA VAL A 277 28.50 52.43 -82.41
C VAL A 277 28.18 52.21 -83.89
N VAL A 278 27.04 51.58 -84.21
CA VAL A 278 26.60 51.37 -85.60
C VAL A 278 26.41 52.71 -86.32
N VAL A 279 25.78 53.68 -85.67
CA VAL A 279 25.62 55.04 -86.21
C VAL A 279 26.98 55.68 -86.45
N VAL A 280 27.92 55.59 -85.51
CA VAL A 280 29.26 56.15 -85.65
C VAL A 280 30.03 55.49 -86.81
N VAL A 281 29.97 54.16 -86.94
CA VAL A 281 30.61 53.44 -88.06
C VAL A 281 30.03 53.88 -89.40
N ILE A 282 28.70 54.02 -89.50
CA ILE A 282 28.04 54.49 -90.72
C ILE A 282 28.53 55.91 -91.10
N VAL A 283 28.67 56.80 -90.12
CA VAL A 283 29.16 58.17 -90.35
C VAL A 283 30.61 58.19 -90.84
N VAL A 284 31.46 57.27 -90.38
CA VAL A 284 32.88 57.22 -90.79
C VAL A 284 33.08 56.68 -92.20
N VAL A 285 32.16 55.83 -92.69
CA VAL A 285 32.26 55.18 -94.01
C VAL A 285 31.78 56.08 -95.16
N TYR A 286 30.88 57.02 -94.88
CA TYR A 286 30.32 57.97 -95.86
C TYR A 286 31.17 59.23 -96.01
#